data_AF-A0A1F1KH87-F1
#
_entry.id   AF-A0A1F1KH87-F1
#
_cell.length_a   1.000
_cell.length_b   1.000
_cell.length_c   1.000
_cell.angle_alpha   90.00
_cell.angle_beta   90.00
_cell.angle_gamma   90.00
#
_symmetry.space_group_name_H-M   'P 1'
#
loop_
_entity.id
_entity.type
_entity.pdbx_description
1 polymer ?
#
loop_
_entity_poly.entity_id
_entity_poly.type
_entity_poly.pdbx_seq_one_letter_code
_entity_poly.pdbx_strand_id
1 'polypeptide(L)'
;EPACAQAAGRYPQAVAGAVRQPVAEEARDSAAAWGNPAIVARCGVEPPAPSTDRCLTIEGVDWVVEDLDDGIALVTYGRTPALEVLVPRRYPQSSDLVVDFADAAGALETTGRSCG
;
A
#
# COMPACT_ATOMS: atom_id res chain seq x y z
N GLU A 1 7.34 -1.48 -14.53
CA GLU A 1 6.14 -0.77 -15.01
C GLU A 1 6.25 0.72 -14.64
N PRO A 2 6.09 1.69 -15.57
CA PRO A 2 6.43 3.09 -15.30
C PRO A 2 5.64 3.74 -14.16
N ALA A 3 4.34 3.41 -14.03
CA ALA A 3 3.50 3.91 -12.95
C ALA A 3 4.02 3.46 -11.58
N CYS A 4 4.39 2.19 -11.44
CA CYS A 4 4.96 1.67 -10.20
C CYS A 4 6.34 2.25 -9.87
N ALA A 5 7.21 2.46 -10.86
CA ALA A 5 8.49 3.13 -10.62
C ALA A 5 8.29 4.54 -10.08
N GLN A 6 7.29 5.26 -10.63
CA GLN A 6 6.93 6.60 -10.16
C GLN A 6 6.35 6.59 -8.74
N ALA A 7 5.48 5.63 -8.43
CA ALA A 7 4.91 5.47 -7.08
C ALA A 7 5.97 5.05 -6.06
N ALA A 8 6.83 4.09 -6.40
CA ALA A 8 7.90 3.59 -5.53
C ALA A 8 8.94 4.67 -5.22
N GLY A 9 9.20 5.59 -6.15
CA GLY A 9 10.03 6.78 -5.92
C GLY A 9 9.45 7.75 -4.87
N ARG A 10 8.16 7.63 -4.54
CA ARG A 10 7.46 8.42 -3.50
C ARG A 10 7.17 7.63 -2.23
N TYR A 11 7.67 6.40 -2.11
CA TYR A 11 7.48 5.63 -0.89
C TYR A 11 8.15 6.31 0.33
N PRO A 12 7.53 6.21 1.51
CA PRO A 12 8.01 6.89 2.70
C PRO A 12 9.37 6.35 3.16
N GLN A 13 10.16 7.21 3.79
CA GLN A 13 11.46 6.80 4.36
C GLN A 13 11.29 5.96 5.63
N ALA A 14 10.21 6.16 6.38
CA ALA A 14 9.83 5.40 7.56
C ALA A 14 8.32 5.23 7.62
N VAL A 15 7.85 4.13 8.22
CA VAL A 15 6.42 3.83 8.40
C VAL A 15 6.22 3.38 9.84
N ALA A 16 5.34 4.03 10.60
CA ALA A 16 5.13 3.73 12.03
C ALA A 16 6.45 3.65 12.86
N GLY A 17 7.42 4.50 12.54
CA GLY A 17 8.74 4.52 13.18
C GLY A 17 9.68 3.39 12.75
N ALA A 18 9.24 2.47 11.88
CA ALA A 18 10.11 1.47 11.26
C ALA A 18 10.88 2.07 10.07
N VAL A 19 12.19 1.81 10.06
CA VAL A 19 13.10 2.33 9.02
C VAL A 19 13.21 1.40 7.83
N ARG A 20 13.46 1.98 6.65
CA ARG A 20 13.56 1.25 5.38
C ARG A 20 14.60 0.13 5.44
N GLN A 21 14.27 -1.01 4.85
CA GLN A 21 15.12 -2.20 4.71
C GLN A 21 15.51 -2.40 3.25
N PRO A 22 16.67 -3.04 2.99
CA PRO A 22 17.04 -3.42 1.64
C PRO A 22 16.05 -4.45 1.08
N VAL A 23 15.70 -4.27 -0.19
CA VAL A 23 14.96 -5.25 -1.01
C VAL A 23 15.84 -5.68 -2.19
N ALA A 24 15.47 -6.81 -2.82
CA ALA A 24 16.12 -7.29 -4.04
C ALA A 24 16.16 -6.20 -5.12
N GLU A 25 17.24 -6.14 -5.89
CA GLU A 25 17.47 -5.03 -6.83
C GLU A 25 16.36 -4.93 -7.87
N GLU A 26 15.86 -6.08 -8.31
CA GLU A 26 14.80 -6.23 -9.31
C GLU A 26 13.44 -5.73 -8.82
N ALA A 27 13.26 -5.61 -7.49
CA ALA A 27 12.01 -5.19 -6.87
C ALA A 27 12.00 -3.70 -6.48
N ARG A 28 13.14 -2.99 -6.56
CA ARG A 28 13.26 -1.61 -6.05
C ARG A 28 12.34 -0.59 -6.72
N ASP A 29 11.95 -0.86 -7.97
CA ASP A 29 11.07 0.00 -8.76
C ASP A 29 9.57 -0.27 -8.50
N SER A 30 9.23 -1.23 -7.65
CA SER A 30 7.83 -1.56 -7.37
C SER A 30 7.56 -1.88 -5.91
N ALA A 31 8.58 -2.13 -5.09
CA ALA A 31 8.43 -2.56 -3.72
C ALA A 31 9.43 -1.90 -2.76
N ALA A 32 9.03 -1.82 -1.50
CA ALA A 32 9.88 -1.42 -0.40
C ALA A 32 9.46 -2.13 0.90
N ALA A 33 10.39 -2.20 1.85
CA ALA A 33 10.19 -2.84 3.14
C ALA A 33 10.67 -1.95 4.28
N TRP A 34 10.05 -2.06 5.46
CA TRP A 34 10.44 -1.32 6.66
C TRP A 34 10.41 -2.20 7.91
N GLY A 35 11.43 -2.07 8.76
CA GLY A 35 11.52 -2.77 10.05
C GLY A 35 11.70 -4.29 9.96
N ASN A 36 11.52 -4.97 11.09
CA ASN A 36 11.63 -6.43 11.22
C ASN A 36 10.68 -6.93 12.33
N PRO A 37 9.63 -7.72 12.04
CA PRO A 37 9.22 -8.21 10.73
C PRO A 37 8.90 -7.05 9.78
N ALA A 38 9.00 -7.26 8.47
CA ALA A 38 8.89 -6.16 7.51
C ALA A 38 7.43 -5.74 7.27
N ILE A 39 7.14 -4.44 7.38
CA ILE A 39 6.03 -3.82 6.63
C ILE A 39 6.46 -3.83 5.17
N VAL A 40 5.61 -4.25 4.25
CA VAL A 40 5.94 -4.36 2.82
C VAL A 40 4.94 -3.58 2.00
N ALA A 41 5.42 -2.70 1.12
CA ALA A 41 4.59 -2.08 0.10
C ALA A 41 4.97 -2.64 -1.27
N ARG A 42 3.97 -2.94 -2.10
CA ARG A 42 4.15 -3.40 -3.48
C ARG A 42 3.14 -2.77 -4.42
N CYS A 43 3.62 -2.17 -5.50
CA CYS A 43 2.79 -1.71 -6.61
C CYS A 43 2.78 -2.77 -7.72
N GLY A 44 1.66 -2.84 -8.44
CA GLY A 44 1.48 -3.77 -9.56
C GLY A 44 0.70 -5.02 -9.18
N VAL A 45 0.02 -5.02 -8.03
CA VAL A 45 -0.93 -6.08 -7.69
C VAL A 45 -2.23 -5.90 -8.48
N GLU A 46 -2.96 -6.99 -8.64
CA GLU A 46 -4.28 -6.98 -9.28
C GLU A 46 -5.22 -6.03 -8.50
N PRO A 47 -5.83 -5.03 -9.14
CA PRO A 47 -6.78 -4.16 -8.47
C PRO A 47 -7.97 -4.93 -7.89
N PRO A 48 -8.38 -4.65 -6.63
CA PRO A 48 -9.53 -5.33 -6.04
C PRO A 48 -10.79 -5.16 -6.88
N ALA A 49 -11.52 -6.25 -7.07
CA ALA A 49 -12.86 -6.20 -7.63
C ALA A 49 -13.84 -5.56 -6.61
N PRO A 50 -14.98 -5.01 -7.06
CA PRO A 50 -16.02 -4.56 -6.14
C PRO A 50 -16.45 -5.70 -5.20
N SER A 51 -16.43 -5.43 -3.90
CA SER A 51 -16.78 -6.40 -2.85
C SER A 51 -17.50 -5.73 -1.69
N THR A 52 -17.89 -6.51 -0.69
CA THR A 52 -18.46 -6.02 0.58
C THR A 52 -17.41 -5.85 1.67
N ASP A 53 -16.12 -5.97 1.31
CA ASP A 53 -15.03 -5.81 2.26
C ASP A 53 -14.94 -4.39 2.77
N ARG A 54 -14.21 -4.20 3.87
CA ARG A 54 -14.05 -2.87 4.46
C ARG A 54 -13.28 -1.99 3.48
N CYS A 55 -13.94 -0.92 3.03
CA CYS A 55 -13.36 0.10 2.15
C CYS A 55 -13.29 1.43 2.89
N LEU A 56 -12.12 2.07 2.93
CA LEU A 56 -11.89 3.34 3.62
C LEU A 56 -11.20 4.35 2.71
N THR A 57 -11.66 5.59 2.75
CA THR A 57 -10.98 6.73 2.10
C THR A 57 -10.03 7.38 3.10
N ILE A 58 -8.74 7.40 2.79
CA ILE A 58 -7.68 7.98 3.62
C ILE A 58 -6.82 8.86 2.71
N GLU A 59 -6.68 10.15 3.07
CA GLU A 59 -5.95 11.14 2.26
C GLU A 59 -6.41 11.18 0.78
N GLY A 60 -7.70 10.99 0.52
CA GLY A 60 -8.28 11.00 -0.83
C GLY A 60 -7.96 9.76 -1.67
N VAL A 61 -7.40 8.71 -1.07
CA VAL A 61 -7.18 7.41 -1.68
C VAL A 61 -8.07 6.38 -0.99
N ASP A 62 -8.75 5.57 -1.79
CA ASP A 62 -9.58 4.48 -1.28
C ASP A 62 -8.75 3.22 -1.08
N TRP A 63 -9.02 2.50 0.00
CA TRP A 63 -8.29 1.31 0.42
C TRP A 63 -9.26 0.20 0.84
N VAL A 64 -9.14 -0.98 0.24
CA VAL A 64 -9.73 -2.21 0.77
C VAL A 64 -8.82 -2.73 1.88
N VAL A 65 -9.41 -3.06 3.02
CA VAL A 65 -8.70 -3.62 4.18
C VAL A 65 -9.10 -5.07 4.37
N GLU A 66 -8.10 -5.95 4.39
CA GLU A 66 -8.25 -7.38 4.65
C GLU A 66 -7.50 -7.75 5.94
N ASP A 67 -8.20 -8.42 6.86
CA ASP A 67 -7.60 -9.01 8.05
C ASP A 67 -6.89 -10.32 7.68
N LEU A 68 -5.60 -10.42 7.98
CA LEU A 68 -4.79 -11.61 7.74
C LEU A 68 -4.53 -12.38 9.04
N ASP A 69 -4.16 -13.65 8.94
CA ASP A 69 -3.78 -14.46 10.11
C ASP A 69 -2.57 -13.88 10.86
N ASP A 70 -1.69 -13.13 10.19
CA ASP A 70 -0.46 -12.57 10.75
C ASP A 70 -0.35 -11.04 10.63
N GLY A 71 -1.41 -10.35 10.21
CA GLY A 71 -1.38 -8.91 10.00
C GLY A 71 -2.66 -8.34 9.40
N ILE A 72 -2.51 -7.24 8.68
CA ILE A 72 -3.52 -6.69 7.78
C ILE A 72 -2.90 -6.39 6.42
N ALA A 73 -3.71 -6.50 5.36
CA ALA A 73 -3.38 -5.99 4.04
C ALA A 73 -4.27 -4.76 3.74
N LEU A 74 -3.65 -3.72 3.19
CA LEU A 74 -4.36 -2.55 2.67
C LEU A 74 -4.05 -2.42 1.19
N VAL A 75 -5.06 -2.50 0.34
CA VAL A 75 -4.90 -2.43 -1.11
C VAL A 75 -5.67 -1.24 -1.66
N THR A 76 -5.03 -0.39 -2.47
CA THR A 76 -5.71 0.74 -3.08
C THR A 76 -6.87 0.27 -3.95
N TYR A 77 -8.05 0.82 -3.71
CA TYR A 77 -9.23 0.64 -4.54
C TYR A 77 -9.33 1.77 -5.57
N GLY A 78 -9.89 1.45 -6.73
CA GLY A 78 -10.11 2.44 -7.77
C GLY A 78 -8.83 2.95 -8.46
N ARG A 79 -7.68 2.30 -8.26
CA ARG A 79 -6.41 2.63 -8.91
C ARG A 79 -5.92 1.49 -9.80
N THR A 80 -5.24 1.82 -10.90
CA THR A 80 -4.54 0.85 -11.72
C THR A 80 -3.14 1.36 -12.08
N PRO A 81 -2.07 0.60 -11.84
CA PRO A 81 -2.03 -0.62 -11.01
C PRO A 81 -2.41 -0.35 -9.55
N ALA A 82 -2.72 -1.38 -8.78
CA ALA A 82 -2.97 -1.22 -7.35
C ALA A 82 -1.67 -1.28 -6.53
N LEU A 83 -1.69 -0.59 -5.40
CA LEU A 83 -0.67 -0.61 -4.36
C LEU A 83 -1.21 -1.40 -3.16
N GLU A 84 -0.46 -2.42 -2.73
CA GLU A 84 -0.71 -3.17 -1.50
C GLU A 84 0.32 -2.78 -0.44
N VAL A 85 -0.14 -2.65 0.81
CA VAL A 85 0.68 -2.51 2.00
C VAL A 85 0.33 -3.63 2.97
N LEU A 86 1.30 -4.51 3.23
CA LEU A 86 1.22 -5.59 4.22
C LEU A 86 1.82 -5.13 5.53
N VAL A 87 1.05 -5.26 6.61
CA VAL A 87 1.44 -4.81 7.95
C VAL A 87 1.39 -5.99 8.91
N PRO A 88 2.55 -6.50 9.37
CA PRO A 88 2.58 -7.56 10.37
C PRO A 88 1.91 -7.15 11.70
N ARG A 89 1.33 -8.11 12.43
CA ARG A 89 0.66 -7.95 13.75
C ARG A 89 1.47 -7.21 14.80
N ARG A 90 2.80 -7.14 14.66
CA ARG A 90 3.69 -6.43 15.58
C ARG A 90 3.53 -4.91 15.52
N TYR A 91 3.02 -4.38 14.42
CA TYR A 91 2.79 -2.95 14.21
C TYR A 91 1.34 -2.56 14.57
N PRO A 92 1.01 -1.26 14.66
CA PRO A 92 -0.38 -0.85 14.82
C PRO A 92 -1.27 -1.44 13.73
N GLN A 93 -2.32 -2.18 14.11
CA GLN A 93 -3.28 -2.74 13.17
C GLN A 93 -4.34 -1.68 12.84
N SER A 94 -3.87 -0.54 12.29
CA SER A 94 -4.70 0.60 11.92
C SER A 94 -4.52 0.92 10.44
N SER A 95 -5.63 1.28 9.80
CA SER A 95 -5.61 1.82 8.43
C SER A 95 -4.91 3.17 8.35
N ASP A 96 -4.71 3.89 9.45
CA ASP A 96 -3.97 5.17 9.44
C ASP A 96 -2.51 5.01 8.96
N LEU A 97 -1.97 3.79 8.95
CA LEU A 97 -0.64 3.51 8.41
C LEU A 97 -0.49 3.88 6.92
N VAL A 98 -1.59 3.87 6.16
CA VAL A 98 -1.53 4.22 4.73
C VAL A 98 -1.50 5.73 4.49
N VAL A 99 -1.60 6.57 5.53
CA VAL A 99 -1.38 8.02 5.43
C VAL A 99 0.03 8.31 4.88
N ASP A 100 1.05 7.56 5.34
CA ASP A 100 2.44 7.69 4.87
C ASP A 100 2.60 7.31 3.39
N PHE A 101 1.62 6.61 2.81
CA PHE A 101 1.61 6.15 1.41
C PHE A 101 0.74 7.00 0.48
N ALA A 102 0.07 8.04 1.00
CA ALA A 102 -0.87 8.85 0.25
C ALA A 102 -0.27 9.49 -1.02
N ASP A 103 0.97 10.00 -0.95
CA ASP A 103 1.64 10.60 -2.11
C ASP A 103 1.97 9.55 -3.19
N ALA A 104 2.46 8.38 -2.78
CA ALA A 104 2.75 7.27 -3.69
C ALA A 104 1.48 6.71 -4.35
N ALA A 105 0.44 6.47 -3.54
CA ALA A 105 -0.84 5.96 -4.03
C ALA A 105 -1.58 7.00 -4.88
N GLY A 106 -1.52 8.27 -4.49
CA GLY A 106 -2.13 9.40 -5.16
C GLY A 106 -1.62 9.60 -6.59
N ALA A 107 -0.39 9.18 -6.87
CA ALA A 107 0.21 9.24 -8.20
C ALA A 107 -0.26 8.14 -9.18
N LEU A 108 -0.94 7.11 -8.71
CA LEU A 108 -1.46 6.03 -9.56
C LEU A 108 -2.71 6.48 -10.30
N GLU A 109 -2.94 5.97 -11.51
CA GLU A 109 -4.10 6.36 -12.32
C GLU A 109 -5.40 5.91 -11.67
N THR A 110 -6.41 6.80 -11.68
CA THR A 110 -7.74 6.50 -11.16
C THR A 110 -8.60 5.82 -12.21
N THR A 111 -9.35 4.80 -11.79
CA THR A 111 -10.29 4.04 -12.64
C THR A 111 -11.73 4.56 -12.55
N GLY A 112 -11.99 5.57 -11.72
CA GLY A 112 -13.34 6.11 -11.46
C GLY A 112 -14.17 5.28 -10.47
N ARG A 113 -13.63 4.18 -9.92
CA ARG A 113 -14.23 3.47 -8.79
C ARG A 113 -13.84 4.14 -7.48
N SER A 114 -14.74 4.15 -6.52
CA SER A 114 -14.50 4.68 -5.18
C SER A 114 -15.21 3.85 -4.11
N CYS A 115 -14.80 4.01 -2.85
CA CYS A 115 -15.60 3.47 -1.75
C CYS A 115 -16.99 4.14 -1.76
N GLY A 116 -18.06 3.33 -1.86
CA GLY A 116 -19.45 3.80 -1.83
C GLY A 116 -20.09 3.98 -3.19
#